data_AF-I0IP01-F1
#
_entry.id   AF-I0IP01-F1
#
_cell.length_a   1.000
_cell.length_b   1.000
_cell.length_c   1.000
_cell.angle_alpha   90.00
_cell.angle_beta   90.00
_cell.angle_gamma   90.00
#
_symmetry.space_group_name_H-M   'P 1'
#
loop_
_entity.id
_entity.type
_entity.pdbx_description
1 polymer ?
#
loop_
_entity_poly.entity_id
_entity_poly.type
_entity_poly.pdbx_seq_one_letter_code
_entity_poly.pdbx_strand_id
1 'polypeptide(L)' 'MTPSQRHSGKDREILTRRDRTYQEAQKQNPERWSGKTRDWTPIEKVTLNPQKEAVRNDQNLKEEKSKKMRQIA' A
#
# COMPACT_ATOMS: atom_id res chain seq x y z
N MET A 1 0.52 0.78 -14.62
CA MET A 1 1.30 1.83 -13.95
C MET A 1 2.61 1.97 -14.66
N THR A 2 2.73 3.01 -15.49
CA THR A 2 3.98 3.36 -16.19
C THR A 2 4.70 4.50 -15.46
N PRO A 3 6.01 4.71 -15.70
CA PRO A 3 6.75 5.83 -15.10
C PRO A 3 6.09 7.20 -15.40
N SER A 4 5.61 7.40 -16.62
CA SER A 4 4.91 8.63 -17.04
C SER A 4 3.61 8.85 -16.26
N GLN A 5 2.79 7.80 -16.08
CA GLN A 5 1.56 7.90 -15.28
C GLN A 5 1.85 8.32 -13.85
N ARG A 6 2.93 7.80 -13.26
CA ARG A 6 3.39 8.19 -11.93
C ARG A 6 3.84 9.64 -11.87
N HIS A 7 4.64 10.10 -12.84
CA HIS A 7 5.09 11.49 -12.89
C HIS A 7 3.93 12.47 -13.07
N SER A 8 2.87 12.05 -13.77
CA SER A 8 1.64 12.84 -13.90
C SER A 8 0.68 12.73 -12.70
N GLY A 9 1.05 12.02 -11.63
CA GLY A 9 0.20 11.83 -10.44
C GLY A 9 -1.06 10.97 -10.65
N LYS A 10 -1.18 10.30 -11.79
CA LYS A 10 -2.33 9.42 -12.13
C LYS A 10 -2.24 8.06 -11.45
N ASP A 11 -1.14 7.80 -10.75
CA ASP A 11 -0.88 6.52 -10.11
C ASP A 11 -1.91 6.15 -9.05
N ARG A 12 -2.25 7.12 -8.20
CA ARG A 12 -3.25 6.96 -7.15
C ARG A 12 -4.58 6.53 -7.73
N GLU A 13 -5.08 7.23 -8.74
CA GLU A 13 -6.36 6.91 -9.38
C GLU A 13 -6.35 5.52 -10.01
N ILE A 14 -5.27 5.15 -10.70
CA ILE A 14 -5.13 3.82 -11.32
C ILE A 14 -5.15 2.72 -10.26
N LEU A 15 -4.47 2.93 -9.13
CA LEU A 15 -4.41 1.97 -8.04
C LEU A 15 -5.76 1.82 -7.33
N THR A 16 -6.47 2.92 -7.07
CA THR A 16 -7.84 2.90 -6.51
C THR A 16 -8.81 2.14 -7.42
N ARG A 17 -8.74 2.39 -8.73
CA ARG A 17 -9.59 1.67 -9.70
C ARG A 17 -9.30 0.17 -9.69
N ARG A 18 -8.02 -0.22 -9.62
CA ARG A 18 -7.62 -1.64 -9.53
C ARG A 18 -8.13 -2.31 -8.25
N ASP A 19 -8.03 -1.63 -7.11
CA ASP A 19 -8.55 -2.16 -5.85
C ASP A 19 -10.05 -2.48 -5.96
N ARG A 20 -10.84 -1.52 -6.47
CA ARG A 20 -12.26 -1.72 -6.70
C ARG A 20 -12.55 -2.91 -7.63
N THR A 21 -11.83 -3.02 -8.75
CA THR A 21 -12.00 -4.14 -9.69
C THR A 21 -11.72 -5.49 -9.02
N TYR A 22 -10.65 -5.57 -8.22
CA TYR A 22 -10.27 -6.81 -7.54
C TYR A 22 -11.25 -7.17 -6.44
N GLN A 23 -11.74 -6.19 -5.67
CA GLN A 23 -12.77 -6.40 -4.66
C GLN A 23 -14.07 -6.91 -5.29
N GLU A 24 -14.49 -6.34 -6.43
CA GLU A 24 -15.68 -6.79 -7.14
C GLU A 24 -15.51 -8.22 -7.67
N ALA A 25 -14.37 -8.52 -8.29
CA ALA A 25 -14.07 -9.86 -8.77
C ALA A 25 -14.01 -10.91 -7.64
N GLN A 26 -13.52 -10.51 -6.45
CA GLN A 26 -13.53 -11.37 -5.26
C GLN A 26 -14.95 -11.63 -4.77
N LYS A 27 -15.80 -10.60 -4.71
CA LYS A 27 -17.21 -10.74 -4.31
C LYS A 27 -17.99 -11.66 -5.23
N GLN A 28 -17.71 -11.60 -6.55
CA GLN A 28 -18.41 -12.42 -7.53
C GLN A 28 -18.04 -13.91 -7.47
N ASN A 29 -16.76 -14.23 -7.23
CA ASN A 29 -16.27 -15.61 -7.21
C ASN A 29 -15.39 -15.88 -5.98
N PRO A 30 -15.95 -15.89 -4.75
CA PRO A 30 -15.17 -15.96 -3.53
C PRO A 30 -14.33 -17.25 -3.41
N GLU A 31 -14.84 -18.38 -3.92
CA GLU A 31 -14.17 -19.68 -3.94
C GLU A 31 -12.84 -19.71 -4.71
N ARG A 32 -12.67 -18.80 -5.68
CA ARG A 32 -11.41 -18.66 -6.43
C ARG A 32 -10.31 -17.99 -5.59
N TRP A 33 -10.66 -17.29 -4.51
CA TRP A 33 -9.73 -16.48 -3.73
C TRP A 33 -9.48 -17.14 -2.37
N SER A 34 -8.23 -17.49 -2.08
CA SER A 34 -7.83 -18.08 -0.79
C SER A 34 -7.81 -17.08 0.37
N GLY A 35 -8.03 -15.79 0.12
CA GLY A 35 -7.94 -14.75 1.12
C GLY A 35 -8.15 -13.36 0.51
N LYS A 36 -7.60 -12.33 1.17
CA LYS A 36 -7.74 -10.93 0.76
C LYS A 36 -7.17 -10.67 -0.64
N THR A 37 -7.71 -9.64 -1.30
CA THR A 37 -7.13 -9.11 -2.52
C THR A 37 -5.74 -8.52 -2.27
N ARG A 38 -4.99 -8.32 -3.36
CA ARG A 38 -3.70 -7.63 -3.31
C ARG A 38 -3.86 -6.24 -2.69
N ASP A 39 -2.91 -5.83 -1.85
CA ASP A 39 -2.81 -4.47 -1.36
C ASP A 39 -2.42 -3.52 -2.51
N TRP A 40 -3.33 -2.60 -2.82
CA TRP A 40 -3.18 -1.59 -3.86
C TRP A 40 -2.84 -0.21 -3.29
N THR A 41 -2.47 -0.09 -2.02
CA THR A 41 -2.01 1.19 -1.49
C THR A 41 -0.76 1.69 -2.24
N PRO A 42 -0.73 2.98 -2.62
CA PRO A 42 0.41 3.55 -3.32
C PRO A 42 1.64 3.59 -2.41
N ILE A 43 2.77 3.09 -2.92
CA ILE A 43 4.06 3.20 -2.24
C ILE A 43 4.65 4.57 -2.57
N GLU A 44 4.79 5.43 -1.56
CA GLU A 44 5.24 6.80 -1.75
C GLU A 44 6.73 6.89 -2.12
N LYS A 45 7.59 6.35 -1.27
CA LYS A 45 9.04 6.43 -1.43
C LYS A 45 9.67 5.05 -1.30
N VAL A 46 10.57 4.75 -2.23
CA VAL A 46 11.46 3.59 -2.16
C VAL A 46 12.87 4.09 -2.37
N THR A 47 13.80 3.60 -1.55
CA THR A 47 15.23 3.90 -1.66
C THR A 47 15.93 2.64 -2.12
N LEU A 48 16.78 2.76 -3.16
CA LEU A 48 17.64 1.67 -3.57
C LEU A 48 18.81 1.61 -2.58
N ASN A 49 18.97 0.48 -1.88
CA ASN A 49 19.98 0.27 -0.83
C ASN A 49 19.87 1.29 0.32
N PRO A 50 18.85 1.19 1.20
CA PRO A 50 18.72 2.08 2.33
C PRO A 50 19.92 1.94 3.29
N GLN A 51 20.39 3.06 3.83
CA GLN A 51 21.37 3.04 4.92
C GLN A 51 20.74 2.42 6.18
N LYS A 52 21.53 1.68 6.96
CA LYS A 52 21.05 0.96 8.15
C LYS A 52 20.28 1.87 9.12
N GLU A 53 20.74 3.11 9.30
CA GLU A 53 20.09 4.09 10.17
C GLU A 53 18.72 4.54 9.65
N ALA A 54 18.60 4.73 8.34
CA ALA A 54 17.32 5.10 7.72
C ALA A 54 16.26 3.99 7.92
N VAL A 55 16.67 2.71 7.79
CA VAL A 55 15.77 1.58 8.05
C VAL A 55 15.33 1.56 9.52
N ARG A 56 16.27 1.77 10.46
CA ARG A 56 15.96 1.78 11.90
C ARG A 56 14.99 2.91 12.26
N ASN A 57 15.19 4.10 11.69
CA ASN A 57 14.32 5.25 11.91
C ASN A 57 12.91 5.00 11.36
N ASP A 58 12.78 4.45 10.16
CA ASP A 58 11.47 4.09 9.57
C ASP A 58 10.72 3.05 10.41
N GLN A 59 11.42 2.08 11.00
CA GLN A 59 10.83 1.07 11.89
C GLN A 59 10.30 1.71 13.19
N ASN A 60 11.10 2.56 13.84
CA ASN A 60 10.70 3.27 15.04
C ASN A 60 9.46 4.16 14.79
N LEU A 61 9.44 4.89 13.67
CA LEU A 61 8.30 5.72 13.28
C LEU A 61 7.02 4.90 13.06
N LYS A 62 7.12 3.69 12.49
CA LYS A 62 5.98 2.78 12.35
C LYS A 62 5.49 2.27 13.71
N GLU A 63 6.40 1.98 14.62
CA GLU A 63 6.08 1.50 15.96
C GLU A 63 5.37 2.59 16.79
N GLU A 64 5.86 3.82 16.77
CA GLU A 64 5.22 4.96 17.45
C GLU A 64 3.81 5.24 16.90
N LYS A 65 3.65 5.24 15.56
CA LYS A 65 2.32 5.40 14.94
C LYS A 65 1.36 4.30 15.36
N SER A 66 1.83 3.05 15.44
CA SER A 66 1.02 1.92 15.90
C SER A 66 0.62 2.06 17.37
N LYS A 67 1.54 2.47 18.25
CA LYS A 67 1.26 2.75 19.67
C LYS A 67 0.22 3.86 19.83
N LYS A 68 0.39 4.96 19.07
CA LYS A 68 -0.52 6.11 19.09
C LYS A 68 -1.93 5.75 18.61
N MET A 69 -2.05 4.90 17.58
CA MET A 69 -3.34 4.40 17.10
C MET A 69 -4.08 3.55 18.14
N ARG A 70 -3.36 2.72 18.92
CA ARG A 70 -3.95 1.88 19.97
C ARG A 70 -4.41 2.67 21.20
N GLN A 71 -3.88 3.86 21.42
CA GLN A 71 -4.20 4.68 22.60
C GLN A 71 -5.44 5.58 22.39
N ILE A 72 -5.91 5.71 21.15
CA ILE A 72 -7.08 6.53 20.78
C ILE A 72 -8.35 5.67 20.61
N ALA A 73 -8.21 4.35 20.57
CA ALA A 73 -9.30 3.36 20.55
C ALA A 73 -9.62 2.87 21.96
#